data_AF-A0A0Q7MJE5-F1
#
_entry.id   AF-A0A0Q7MJE5-F1
#
_cell.length_a   1.000
_cell.length_b   1.000
_cell.length_c   1.000
_cell.angle_alpha   90.00
_cell.angle_beta   90.00
_cell.angle_gamma   90.00
#
_symmetry.space_group_name_H-M   'P 1'
#
loop_
_entity.id
_entity.type
_entity.pdbx_description
1 polymer ?
#
loop_
_entity_poly.entity_id
_entity_poly.type
_entity_poly.pdbx_seq_one_letter_code
_entity_poly.pdbx_strand_id
1 'polypeptide(L)' 'MLILPGDYSETSASGPSFTFEDVNTTFDMRYTRDTIGPGANLHIVARVGRYEPNNGRLFPLEPVETSFR' A
#
# COMPACT_ATOMS: atom_id res chain seq x y z
N MET A 1 3.71 5.41 -0.69
CA MET A 1 2.23 5.57 -0.73
C MET A 1 1.65 5.20 0.63
N LEU A 2 0.88 6.08 1.27
CA LEU A 2 0.23 5.81 2.56
C LEU A 2 -1.13 5.12 2.34
N ILE A 3 -1.40 4.08 3.10
CA ILE A 3 -2.68 3.37 3.15
C ILE A 3 -3.25 3.54 4.56
N LEU A 4 -4.40 4.21 4.64
CA LEU A 4 -5.08 4.43 5.90
C LEU A 4 -5.90 3.18 6.30
N PRO A 5 -6.25 3.05 7.58
CA PRO A 5 -7.00 1.91 8.08
C PRO A 5 -8.31 1.76 7.30
N GLY A 6 -8.53 0.57 6.76
CA GLY A 6 -9.72 0.20 6.01
C GLY A 6 -10.86 -0.17 6.95
N ASP A 7 -11.42 0.81 7.63
CA ASP A 7 -12.80 0.73 8.11
C ASP A 7 -13.52 1.97 7.57
N TYR A 8 -14.30 1.77 6.51
CA TYR A 8 -15.07 2.81 5.85
C TYR A 8 -16.33 3.09 6.67
N SER A 9 -16.16 3.57 7.90
CA SER A 9 -17.22 4.29 8.60
C SER A 9 -17.07 5.78 8.27
N GLU A 10 -18.19 6.44 7.96
CA GLU A 10 -18.22 7.89 7.68
C GLU A 10 -17.68 8.74 8.83
N THR A 11 -17.51 8.16 10.03
CA THR A 11 -17.14 8.89 11.25
C THR A 11 -15.94 8.29 11.99
N SER A 12 -15.48 7.09 11.67
CA SER A 12 -14.37 6.44 12.38
C SER A 12 -13.68 5.36 11.56
N ALA A 13 -12.36 5.46 11.40
CA ALA A 13 -11.54 4.36 10.93
C ALA A 13 -10.67 3.86 12.08
N SER A 14 -10.73 2.55 12.38
CA SER A 14 -9.93 1.93 13.43
C SER A 14 -9.02 0.88 12.83
N GLY A 15 -7.71 1.03 13.04
CA GLY A 15 -6.72 0.05 12.61
C GLY A 15 -5.34 0.66 12.40
N PRO A 16 -4.35 -0.18 12.08
CA PRO A 16 -3.03 0.29 11.73
C PRO A 16 -3.03 0.99 10.37
N SER A 17 -2.24 2.04 10.26
CA SER A 17 -1.90 2.64 8.98
C SER A 17 -0.70 1.91 8.37
N PHE A 18 -0.71 1.72 7.06
CA PHE A 18 0.35 1.04 6.31
C PHE A 18 1.02 2.01 5.33
N THR A 19 2.26 1.73 4.95
CA THR A 19 2.95 2.54 3.96
C THR A 19 3.78 1.70 3.02
N PHE A 20 3.81 2.10 1.78
CA PHE A 20 4.78 1.65 0.80
C PHE A 20 5.92 2.67 0.79
N GLU A 21 7.04 2.32 1.42
CA GLU A 21 8.25 3.14 1.48
C GLU A 21 9.24 2.68 0.41
N ASP A 22 9.85 3.67 -0.25
CA ASP A 22 10.93 3.48 -1.21
C ASP A 22 10.65 2.46 -2.33
N VAL A 23 9.38 2.29 -2.68
CA VAL A 23 8.97 1.56 -3.89
C VAL A 23 8.69 2.57 -4.99
N ASN A 24 9.57 2.60 -5.98
CA ASN A 24 9.27 3.24 -7.24
C ASN A 24 8.06 2.51 -7.83
N THR A 25 6.95 3.23 -8.01
CA THR A 25 5.73 2.65 -8.55
C THR A 25 6.05 1.91 -9.84
N THR A 26 6.82 2.49 -10.75
CA THR A 26 7.11 1.91 -12.08
C THR A 26 8.01 0.66 -12.05
N PHE A 27 8.94 0.53 -11.09
CA PHE A 27 9.96 -0.53 -11.09
C PHE A 27 9.82 -1.56 -9.96
N ASP A 28 9.38 -1.14 -8.77
CA ASP A 28 9.41 -1.97 -7.56
C ASP A 28 8.07 -2.63 -7.25
N MET A 29 6.96 -2.09 -7.76
CA MET A 29 5.64 -2.70 -7.58
C MET A 29 5.39 -3.86 -8.56
N ARG A 30 6.35 -4.20 -9.43
CA ARG A 30 6.33 -5.37 -10.33
C ARG A 30 5.03 -5.50 -11.14
N TYR A 31 4.64 -4.44 -11.84
CA TYR A 31 3.44 -4.51 -12.67
C TYR A 31 3.60 -5.47 -13.84
N THR A 32 2.48 -6.05 -14.26
CA THR A 32 2.34 -6.73 -15.55
C THR A 32 2.10 -5.75 -16.72
N ARG A 33 1.99 -4.44 -16.46
CA ARG A 33 1.81 -3.37 -17.47
C ARG A 33 2.63 -2.12 -17.13
N ASP A 34 3.05 -1.38 -18.14
CA ASP A 34 4.03 -0.28 -18.01
C ASP A 34 3.56 0.96 -17.25
N THR A 35 2.24 1.16 -17.02
CA THR A 35 1.71 2.36 -16.34
C THR A 35 0.41 2.11 -15.58
N ILE A 36 0.24 2.78 -14.43
CA ILE A 36 -1.03 2.91 -13.69
C ILE A 36 -1.69 4.25 -14.07
N GLY A 37 -2.91 4.19 -14.61
CA GLY A 37 -3.74 5.37 -14.84
C GLY A 37 -4.73 5.64 -13.71
N PRO A 38 -5.32 6.85 -13.64
CA PRO A 38 -6.46 7.13 -12.76
C PRO A 38 -7.59 6.12 -12.97
N GLY A 39 -8.16 5.61 -11.88
CA GLY A 39 -9.24 4.61 -11.92
C GLY A 39 -8.79 3.17 -12.16
N ALA A 40 -7.48 2.91 -12.27
CA ALA A 40 -6.96 1.55 -12.31
C ALA A 40 -7.28 0.81 -11.01
N ASN A 41 -7.84 -0.40 -11.13
CA ASN A 41 -8.07 -1.28 -10.00
C ASN A 41 -6.86 -2.20 -9.83
N LEU A 42 -6.25 -2.16 -8.65
CA LEU A 42 -5.03 -2.88 -8.35
C LEU A 42 -5.28 -3.85 -7.21
N HIS A 43 -4.74 -5.04 -7.36
CA HIS A 43 -4.66 -6.03 -6.33
C HIS A 43 -3.19 -6.25 -5.99
N ILE A 44 -2.81 -5.92 -4.76
CA ILE A 44 -1.42 -5.96 -4.29
C ILE A 44 -1.34 -6.97 -3.14
N VAL A 45 -0.42 -7.93 -3.26
CA VAL A 45 -0.03 -8.84 -2.20
C VAL A 45 1.32 -8.39 -1.67
N ALA A 46 1.40 -8.08 -0.37
CA ALA A 46 2.60 -7.53 0.26
C ALA A 46 2.92 -8.22 1.58
N ARG A 47 4.22 -8.23 1.93
CA ARG A 47 4.70 -8.60 3.27
C ARG A 47 4.63 -7.39 4.18
N VAL A 48 4.10 -7.60 5.39
CA VAL A 48 4.04 -6.57 6.42
C VAL A 48 5.36 -6.56 7.18
N GLY A 49 6.03 -5.41 7.19
CA GLY A 49 7.27 -5.19 7.93
C GLY A 49 7.05 -4.92 9.43
N ARG A 50 8.12 -4.49 10.11
CA ARG A 50 8.06 -4.17 11.53
C ARG A 50 7.37 -2.83 11.76
N TYR A 51 6.57 -2.74 12.81
CA TYR A 51 5.96 -1.48 13.24
C TYR A 51 6.99 -0.39 13.51
N GLU A 52 6.80 0.77 12.90
CA GLU A 52 7.68 1.93 13.04
C GLU A 52 6.98 3.08 13.78
N PRO A 53 7.24 3.25 15.09
CA PRO A 53 6.58 4.29 15.88
C PRO A 53 7.03 5.72 15.52
N ASN A 54 8.23 5.87 14.95
CA ASN A 54 8.83 7.17 14.65
C ASN A 54 8.32 7.78 13.34
N ASN A 55 7.85 6.94 12.40
CA ASN A 55 7.35 7.36 11.09
C ASN A 55 5.82 7.45 11.08
N GLY A 56 5.21 8.06 12.12
CA GLY A 56 3.76 8.24 12.16
C GLY A 56 2.96 6.97 12.45
N ARG A 57 3.56 5.99 13.16
CA ARG A 57 2.90 4.74 13.61
C ARG A 57 2.47 3.84 12.45
N LEU A 58 3.38 3.61 11.50
CA LEU A 58 3.09 2.90 10.27
C LEU A 58 3.68 1.49 10.27
N PHE A 59 3.05 0.61 9.50
CA PHE A 59 3.63 -0.66 9.07
C PHE A 59 4.10 -0.53 7.62
N PRO A 60 5.41 -0.64 7.34
CA PRO A 60 5.89 -0.67 5.97
C PRO A 60 5.46 -1.96 5.27
N LEU A 61 5.13 -1.85 3.99
CA LEU A 61 4.71 -2.95 3.12
C LEU A 61 5.74 -3.16 2.02
N GLU A 62 6.17 -4.41 1.87
CA GLU A 62 7.03 -4.85 0.77
C GLU A 62 6.17 -5.60 -0.27
N PRO A 63 5.95 -5.06 -1.48
CA PRO A 63 5.18 -5.73 -2.52
C PRO A 63 5.84 -7.06 -2.94
N VAL A 64 5.06 -8.14 -2.93
CA VAL A 64 5.49 -9.45 -3.46
C VAL A 64 4.94 -9.65 -4.87
N GLU A 65 3.67 -9.25 -5.08
CA GLU A 65 2.95 -9.39 -6.34
C GLU A 65 1.95 -8.25 -6.49
N THR A 66 1.83 -7.71 -7.70
CA THR A 66 0.79 -6.74 -8.06
C THR A 66 0.14 -7.14 -9.37
N SER A 67 -1.20 -7.16 -9.39
CA SER A 67 -2.00 -7.47 -10.56
C SER A 67 -3.10 -6.44 -10.76
N PHE A 68 -3.41 -6.09 -12.00
CA PHE A 68 -4.60 -5.30 -12.33
C PHE A 68 -5.86 -6.16 -12.23
N ARG A 69 -6.98 -5.56 -11.81
CA ARG A 69 -8.30 -6.19 -11.79
C ARG A 69 -9.31 -5.45 -12.66
#